data_AF-A0A1H0WCA2-F1
#
_entry.id   AF-A0A1H0WCA2-F1
#
_cell.length_a   1.000
_cell.length_b   1.000
_cell.length_c   1.000
_cell.angle_alpha   90.00
_cell.angle_beta   90.00
_cell.angle_gamma   90.00
#
_symmetry.space_group_name_H-M   'P 1'
#
loop_
_entity.id
_entity.type
_entity.pdbx_description
1 polymer ?
#
loop_
_entity_poly.entity_id
_entity_poly.type
_entity_poly.pdbx_seq_one_letter_code
_entity_poly.pdbx_strand_id
1 'polypeptide(L)'
;MTVRVVLALLAVAAAFAVLMVLLHLAIATFMRVWRRAQAKGYTGPFTPAALACTVLAGLLGWAFLGAVLIHPRDDALVGLVVVLGIGATLGGLGLAVRLLPARPVRSGARQRPRTPFRVLGNVAVVVPLLVMATLLVNGKPATVGIQLLLPMAVLSALCHSAARRADGLDAAAPADPRPAVVWIRGFGNERRLFGFRRRDEEEARVRPELAKVFSRRPDPMSFEEYFAPAIATALGRGYGLGNPRDYLPPDGVDRHYATDDAWREQFAALVAGARCVVMAPGDWPELRYEFGVIRDLGAHRRLFVFTPPAVRARQVRRVNRLKGFPHESWDDFAVALGEDRGYRLGPDPGPGAVVTFDEDGNSVVLVRGAEEPADYVAAVVRHLTEAGEPAPGA
;
A
#
# COMPACT_ATOMS: atom_id res chain seq x y z
N MET A 1 -42.65 4.64 32.12
CA MET A 1 -41.63 3.80 31.45
C MET A 1 -40.63 4.62 30.60
N THR A 2 -40.39 5.91 30.91
CA THR A 2 -39.80 6.84 29.91
C THR A 2 -38.36 7.28 30.23
N VAL A 3 -38.00 7.58 31.47
CA VAL A 3 -36.65 8.13 31.79
C VAL A 3 -35.55 7.07 31.86
N ARG A 4 -35.80 5.91 32.49
CA ARG A 4 -34.80 4.84 32.66
C ARG A 4 -34.37 4.22 31.32
N VAL A 5 -35.32 4.06 30.39
CA VAL A 5 -35.03 3.53 29.05
C VAL A 5 -34.15 4.50 28.26
N VAL A 6 -34.46 5.79 28.32
CA VAL A 6 -33.65 6.84 27.66
C VAL A 6 -32.23 6.87 28.23
N LEU A 7 -32.08 6.82 29.56
CA LEU A 7 -30.75 6.78 30.20
C LEU A 7 -29.96 5.53 29.82
N ALA A 8 -30.60 4.35 29.75
CA ALA A 8 -29.95 3.12 29.32
C ALA A 8 -29.49 3.21 27.85
N LEU A 9 -30.33 3.73 26.96
CA LEU A 9 -29.96 3.93 25.55
C LEU A 9 -28.80 4.91 25.38
N LEU A 10 -28.79 6.02 26.13
CA LEU A 10 -27.69 6.98 26.14
C LEU A 10 -26.39 6.34 26.66
N ALA A 11 -26.46 5.52 27.71
CA ALA A 11 -25.29 4.81 28.22
C ALA A 11 -24.72 3.82 27.20
N VAL A 12 -25.57 3.06 26.51
CA VAL A 12 -25.16 2.14 25.44
C VAL A 12 -24.54 2.90 24.27
N ALA A 13 -25.15 4.01 23.84
CA ALA A 13 -24.62 4.85 22.77
C ALA A 13 -23.25 5.46 23.14
N ALA A 14 -23.10 5.95 24.37
CA ALA A 14 -21.82 6.46 24.88
C ALA A 14 -20.75 5.37 24.93
N ALA A 15 -21.08 4.18 25.44
CA ALA A 15 -20.16 3.04 25.46
C ALA A 15 -19.72 2.62 24.05
N PHE A 16 -20.65 2.59 23.10
CA PHE A 16 -20.34 2.31 21.69
C PHE A 16 -19.42 3.39 21.08
N ALA A 17 -19.69 4.67 21.35
CA ALA A 17 -18.84 5.76 20.88
C ALA A 17 -17.41 5.66 21.45
N VAL A 18 -17.26 5.39 22.75
CA VAL A 18 -15.96 5.17 23.40
C VAL A 18 -15.24 3.98 22.77
N LEU A 19 -15.92 2.85 22.56
CA LEU A 19 -15.35 1.67 21.91
C LEU A 19 -14.83 2.00 20.49
N MET A 20 -15.61 2.75 19.71
CA MET A 20 -15.22 3.17 18.36
C MET A 20 -13.99 4.10 18.38
N VAL A 21 -13.90 5.02 19.33
CA VAL A 21 -12.72 5.89 19.53
C VAL A 21 -11.50 5.05 19.90
N LEU A 22 -11.63 4.12 20.85
CA LEU A 22 -10.54 3.24 21.26
C LEU A 22 -10.04 2.36 20.10
N LEU A 23 -10.97 1.78 19.32
CA LEU A 23 -10.63 1.02 18.12
C LEU A 23 -9.88 1.89 17.10
N HIS A 24 -10.33 3.12 16.89
CA HIS A 24 -9.66 4.06 15.99
C HIS A 24 -8.24 4.39 16.45
N LEU A 25 -8.05 4.68 17.74
CA LEU A 25 -6.73 4.94 18.33
C LEU A 25 -5.83 3.72 18.27
N ALA A 26 -6.37 2.51 18.47
CA ALA A 26 -5.62 1.26 18.34
C ALA A 26 -5.12 1.05 16.90
N ILE A 27 -6.00 1.24 15.90
CA ILE A 27 -5.65 1.18 14.48
C ILE A 27 -4.59 2.23 14.14
N ALA A 28 -4.79 3.49 14.55
CA ALA A 28 -3.83 4.56 14.28
C ALA A 28 -2.46 4.29 14.92
N THR A 29 -2.44 3.79 16.17
CA THR A 29 -1.21 3.41 16.87
C THR A 29 -0.53 2.24 16.17
N PHE A 30 -1.27 1.19 15.81
CA PHE A 30 -0.75 0.09 15.02
C PHE A 30 -0.13 0.57 13.70
N MET A 31 -0.79 1.46 12.97
CA MET A 31 -0.26 2.00 11.71
C MET A 31 1.03 2.81 11.92
N ARG A 32 1.14 3.58 13.01
CA ARG A 32 2.38 4.30 13.36
C ARG A 32 3.52 3.35 13.71
N VAL A 33 3.23 2.32 14.51
CA VAL A 33 4.19 1.27 14.88
C VAL A 33 4.66 0.53 13.62
N TRP A 34 3.72 0.16 12.76
CA TRP A 34 3.96 -0.48 11.48
C TRP A 34 4.90 0.34 10.60
N ARG A 35 4.63 1.64 10.42
CA ARG A 35 5.52 2.54 9.66
C ARG A 35 6.92 2.62 10.22
N ARG A 36 7.06 2.71 11.55
CA ARG A 36 8.40 2.73 12.18
C ARG A 36 9.15 1.44 11.92
N ALA A 37 8.46 0.29 11.94
CA ALA A 37 9.07 -0.98 11.55
C ALA A 37 9.49 -0.97 10.07
N GLN A 38 8.64 -0.46 9.17
CA GLN A 38 8.96 -0.32 7.75
C GLN A 38 10.15 0.62 7.49
N ALA A 39 10.23 1.76 8.18
CA ALA A 39 11.35 2.70 8.09
C ALA A 39 12.68 2.05 8.51
N LYS A 40 12.61 1.06 9.40
CA LYS A 40 13.73 0.22 9.83
C LYS A 40 13.99 -0.98 8.92
N GLY A 41 13.34 -1.07 7.75
CA GLY A 41 13.52 -2.14 6.77
C GLY A 41 12.72 -3.42 7.05
N TYR A 42 11.78 -3.40 8.00
CA TYR A 42 10.88 -4.54 8.26
C TYR A 42 9.60 -4.42 7.41
N THR A 43 9.77 -4.58 6.09
CA THR A 43 8.71 -4.40 5.09
C THR A 43 7.97 -5.70 4.72
N GLY A 44 8.43 -6.84 5.23
CA GLY A 44 7.91 -8.17 4.93
C GLY A 44 6.51 -8.42 5.51
N PRO A 45 5.76 -9.40 4.95
CA PRO A 45 4.40 -9.77 5.37
C PRO A 45 4.31 -10.35 6.79
N PHE A 46 5.45 -10.78 7.36
CA PHE A 46 5.52 -11.35 8.70
C PHE A 46 5.45 -10.26 9.78
N THR A 47 6.06 -9.10 9.55
CA THR A 47 6.07 -8.03 10.56
C THR A 47 4.65 -7.49 10.85
N PRO A 48 3.75 -7.19 9.89
CA PRO A 48 2.40 -6.70 10.18
C PRO A 48 1.54 -7.82 10.75
N ALA A 49 1.75 -9.06 10.30
CA ALA A 49 1.14 -10.25 10.87
C ALA A 49 1.51 -10.43 12.35
N ALA A 50 2.80 -10.44 12.68
CA ALA A 50 3.27 -10.58 14.05
C ALA A 50 2.72 -9.46 14.93
N LEU A 51 2.81 -8.20 14.47
CA LEU A 51 2.26 -7.06 15.20
C LEU A 51 0.73 -7.20 15.39
N ALA A 52 -0.02 -7.61 14.36
CA ALA A 52 -1.47 -7.78 14.44
C ALA A 52 -1.86 -8.93 15.38
N CYS A 53 -1.15 -10.07 15.30
CA CYS A 53 -1.33 -11.20 16.19
C CYS A 53 -1.00 -10.82 17.64
N THR A 54 0.08 -10.07 17.89
CA THR A 54 0.42 -9.59 19.23
C THR A 54 -0.65 -8.65 19.78
N VAL A 55 -1.17 -7.74 18.96
CA VAL A 55 -2.29 -6.87 19.36
C VAL A 55 -3.51 -7.71 19.69
N LEU A 56 -3.94 -8.60 18.79
CA LEU A 56 -5.14 -9.39 19.01
C LEU A 56 -5.02 -10.32 20.22
N ALA A 57 -3.88 -11.02 20.37
CA ALA A 57 -3.62 -11.87 21.52
C ALA A 57 -3.62 -11.07 22.82
N GLY A 58 -3.06 -9.86 22.83
CA GLY A 58 -3.15 -8.95 23.98
C GLY A 58 -4.59 -8.55 24.28
N LEU A 59 -5.35 -8.10 23.28
CA LEU A 59 -6.75 -7.71 23.44
C LEU A 59 -7.60 -8.85 24.02
N LEU A 60 -7.47 -10.05 23.46
CA LEU A 60 -8.20 -11.24 23.90
C LEU A 60 -7.74 -11.69 25.29
N GLY A 61 -6.44 -11.66 25.57
CA GLY A 61 -5.88 -12.00 26.86
C GLY A 61 -6.40 -11.11 27.99
N TRP A 62 -6.48 -9.79 27.74
CA TRP A 62 -7.01 -8.84 28.72
C TRP A 62 -8.52 -8.94 28.91
N ALA A 63 -9.27 -9.18 27.83
CA ALA A 63 -10.72 -9.43 27.93
C ALA A 63 -11.02 -10.70 28.74
N PHE A 64 -10.26 -11.77 28.51
CA PHE A 64 -10.37 -13.01 29.28
C PHE A 64 -9.99 -12.80 30.75
N LEU A 65 -8.87 -12.11 31.00
CA LEU A 65 -8.40 -11.83 32.37
C LEU A 65 -9.43 -11.01 33.15
N GLY A 66 -10.02 -9.99 32.53
CA GLY A 66 -11.08 -9.18 33.12
C GLY A 66 -12.33 -10.01 33.45
N ALA A 67 -12.73 -10.91 32.55
CA ALA A 67 -13.90 -11.78 32.76
C ALA A 67 -13.69 -12.83 33.86
N VAL A 68 -12.45 -13.30 34.07
CA VAL A 68 -12.14 -14.33 35.06
C VAL A 68 -11.85 -13.74 36.44
N LEU A 69 -11.13 -12.62 36.51
CA LEU A 69 -10.64 -12.08 37.79
C LEU A 69 -11.64 -11.16 38.49
N ILE A 70 -12.60 -10.58 37.77
CA ILE A 70 -13.46 -9.53 38.32
C ILE A 70 -14.87 -10.07 38.47
N HIS A 71 -15.41 -9.98 39.69
CA HIS A 71 -16.77 -10.41 39.96
C HIS A 71 -17.77 -9.59 39.10
N PRO A 72 -18.85 -10.22 38.62
CA PRO A 72 -19.83 -9.60 37.71
C PRO A 72 -20.64 -8.44 38.31
N ARG A 73 -20.30 -7.96 39.51
CA ARG A 73 -20.89 -6.77 40.12
C ARG A 73 -20.09 -5.49 39.82
N ASP A 74 -18.85 -5.60 39.35
CA ASP A 74 -17.93 -4.46 39.17
C ASP A 74 -17.61 -4.18 37.69
N ASP A 75 -18.64 -3.86 36.90
CA ASP A 75 -18.51 -3.58 35.46
C ASP A 75 -17.48 -2.48 35.13
N ALA A 76 -17.33 -1.49 36.03
CA ALA A 76 -16.37 -0.40 35.88
C ALA A 76 -14.91 -0.89 35.96
N LEU A 77 -14.62 -1.85 36.85
CA LEU A 77 -13.27 -2.39 37.01
C LEU A 77 -12.88 -3.25 35.81
N VAL A 78 -13.83 -4.04 35.26
CA VAL A 78 -13.62 -4.82 34.02
C VAL A 78 -13.27 -3.89 32.87
N GLY A 79 -14.05 -2.83 32.69
CA GLY A 79 -13.80 -1.83 31.65
C GLY A 79 -12.41 -1.19 31.78
N LEU A 80 -12.01 -0.82 33.00
CA LEU A 80 -10.70 -0.22 33.27
C LEU A 80 -9.55 -1.20 32.96
N VAL A 81 -9.64 -2.45 33.41
CA VAL A 81 -8.60 -3.47 33.17
C VAL A 81 -8.45 -3.75 31.68
N VAL A 82 -9.56 -3.84 30.93
CA VAL A 82 -9.51 -3.99 29.48
C VAL A 82 -8.78 -2.79 28.86
N VAL A 83 -9.20 -1.56 29.14
CA VAL A 83 -8.59 -0.34 28.56
C VAL A 83 -7.10 -0.24 28.87
N LEU A 84 -6.69 -0.46 30.13
CA LEU A 84 -5.28 -0.46 30.53
C LEU A 84 -4.50 -1.56 29.81
N GLY A 85 -5.10 -2.73 29.64
CA GLY A 85 -4.52 -3.84 28.90
C GLY A 85 -4.27 -3.52 27.42
N ILE A 86 -5.26 -2.90 26.75
CA ILE A 86 -5.09 -2.39 25.37
C ILE A 86 -3.91 -1.42 25.31
N GLY A 87 -3.86 -0.47 26.25
CA GLY A 87 -2.80 0.53 26.35
C GLY A 87 -1.42 -0.11 26.54
N ALA A 88 -1.30 -1.10 27.44
CA ALA A 88 -0.07 -1.81 27.72
C ALA A 88 0.42 -2.62 26.50
N THR A 89 -0.48 -3.34 25.82
CA THR A 89 -0.14 -4.10 24.61
C THR A 89 0.35 -3.17 23.49
N LEU A 90 -0.35 -2.07 23.21
CA LEU A 90 0.05 -1.11 22.17
C LEU A 90 1.34 -0.37 22.54
N GLY A 91 1.50 0.05 23.80
CA GLY A 91 2.69 0.70 24.32
C GLY A 91 3.93 -0.20 24.26
N GLY A 92 3.79 -1.46 24.70
CA GLY A 92 4.83 -2.48 24.62
C GLY A 92 5.26 -2.77 23.18
N LEU A 93 4.30 -2.84 22.26
CA LEU A 93 4.57 -3.00 20.82
C LEU A 93 5.35 -1.82 20.24
N GLY A 94 4.95 -0.59 20.61
CA GLY A 94 5.64 0.63 20.22
C GLY A 94 7.06 0.71 20.74
N LEU A 95 7.29 0.30 22.00
CA LEU A 95 8.62 0.20 22.59
C LEU A 95 9.47 -0.86 21.88
N ALA A 96 8.93 -2.06 21.65
CA ALA A 96 9.62 -3.14 20.94
C ALA A 96 10.07 -2.67 19.55
N VAL A 97 9.19 -2.06 18.75
CA VAL A 97 9.57 -1.52 17.43
C VAL A 97 10.57 -0.37 17.54
N ARG A 98 10.50 0.48 18.58
CA ARG A 98 11.50 1.52 18.83
C ARG A 98 12.88 0.93 19.13
N LEU A 99 12.96 -0.22 19.80
CA LEU A 99 14.19 -0.92 20.14
C LEU A 99 14.74 -1.80 19.00
N LEU A 100 13.92 -2.19 18.02
CA LEU A 100 14.39 -2.96 16.87
C LEU A 100 15.53 -2.22 16.14
N PRO A 101 16.67 -2.85 15.82
CA PRO A 101 17.71 -2.22 15.01
C PRO A 101 17.21 -2.00 13.57
N ALA A 102 17.68 -0.94 12.91
CA ALA A 102 17.45 -0.76 11.48
C ALA A 102 18.17 -1.87 10.70
N ARG A 103 17.48 -2.51 9.76
CA ARG A 103 18.11 -3.48 8.87
C ARG A 103 19.06 -2.76 7.90
N PRO A 104 20.25 -3.31 7.64
CA PRO A 104 21.11 -2.78 6.60
C PRO A 104 20.39 -2.84 5.25
N VAL A 105 20.61 -1.81 4.44
CA VAL A 105 20.13 -1.79 3.05
C VAL A 105 20.82 -2.92 2.31
N ARG A 106 20.05 -3.73 1.58
CA ARG A 106 20.62 -4.80 0.77
C ARG A 106 21.06 -4.19 -0.55
N SER A 107 22.36 -3.99 -0.73
CA SER A 107 22.94 -3.70 -2.03
C SER A 107 23.08 -5.01 -2.82
N GLY A 108 22.64 -5.00 -4.08
CA GLY A 108 22.88 -6.10 -5.03
C GLY A 108 21.64 -6.88 -5.48
N ALA A 109 21.90 -7.93 -6.28
CA ALA A 109 20.88 -8.78 -6.87
C ALA A 109 20.00 -9.41 -5.77
N ARG A 110 18.68 -9.33 -5.98
CA ARG A 110 17.73 -9.77 -4.97
C ARG A 110 17.84 -11.26 -4.73
N GLN A 111 18.07 -11.65 -3.48
CA GLN A 111 17.98 -13.05 -3.10
C GLN A 111 16.52 -13.47 -2.92
N ARG A 112 16.18 -14.64 -3.46
CA ARG A 112 14.88 -15.28 -3.21
C ARG A 112 14.64 -15.38 -1.70
N PRO A 113 13.48 -14.96 -1.19
CA PRO A 113 13.17 -15.09 0.22
C PRO A 113 13.18 -16.57 0.60
N ARG A 114 13.94 -16.93 1.63
CA ARG A 114 13.99 -18.30 2.18
C ARG A 114 12.76 -18.67 3.01
N THR A 115 11.91 -17.70 3.32
CA THR A 115 10.72 -17.93 4.16
C THR A 115 9.70 -18.77 3.40
N PRO A 116 9.25 -19.92 3.95
CA PRO A 116 8.31 -20.81 3.27
C PRO A 116 6.87 -20.28 3.41
N PHE A 117 6.58 -19.17 2.74
CA PHE A 117 5.32 -18.43 2.89
C PHE A 117 4.08 -19.29 2.64
N ARG A 118 4.09 -20.19 1.64
CA ARG A 118 2.97 -21.10 1.37
C ARG A 118 2.70 -22.02 2.57
N VAL A 119 3.75 -22.59 3.16
CA VAL A 119 3.62 -23.47 4.34
C VAL A 119 3.05 -22.70 5.51
N LEU A 120 3.58 -21.50 5.81
CA LEU A 120 3.07 -20.66 6.89
C LEU A 120 1.60 -20.27 6.65
N GLY A 121 1.23 -19.95 5.42
CA GLY A 121 -0.16 -19.63 5.05
C GLY A 121 -1.11 -20.81 5.23
N ASN A 122 -0.68 -22.02 4.86
CA ASN A 122 -1.47 -23.25 5.05
C ASN A 122 -1.61 -23.62 6.53
N VAL A 123 -0.51 -23.55 7.29
CA VAL A 123 -0.53 -23.75 8.75
C VAL A 123 -1.51 -22.77 9.39
N ALA A 124 -1.51 -21.50 8.95
CA ALA A 124 -2.43 -20.52 9.49
C ALA A 124 -3.91 -20.93 9.30
N VAL A 125 -4.29 -21.51 8.17
CA VAL A 125 -5.67 -21.98 7.94
C VAL A 125 -6.03 -23.17 8.85
N VAL A 126 -5.10 -24.09 9.07
CA VAL A 126 -5.35 -25.35 9.80
C VAL A 126 -5.41 -25.16 11.31
N VAL A 127 -4.57 -24.27 11.87
CA VAL A 127 -4.46 -24.03 13.32
C VAL A 127 -5.80 -23.75 14.02
N PRO A 128 -6.65 -22.79 13.60
CA PRO A 128 -7.91 -22.52 14.28
C PRO A 128 -8.85 -23.73 14.26
N LEU A 129 -8.85 -24.52 13.18
CA LEU A 129 -9.68 -25.74 13.08
C LEU A 129 -9.21 -26.81 14.07
N LEU A 130 -7.89 -27.03 14.19
CA LEU A 130 -7.32 -27.96 15.16
C LEU A 130 -7.60 -27.51 16.59
N VAL A 131 -7.48 -26.21 16.89
CA VAL A 131 -7.80 -25.66 18.21
C VAL A 131 -9.28 -25.88 18.55
N MET A 132 -10.20 -25.62 17.62
CA MET A 132 -11.63 -25.88 17.82
C MET A 132 -11.90 -27.36 18.08
N ALA A 133 -11.38 -28.25 17.24
CA ALA A 133 -11.56 -29.70 17.40
C ALA A 133 -11.03 -30.19 18.75
N THR A 134 -9.84 -29.73 19.15
CA THR A 134 -9.24 -30.06 20.45
C THR A 134 -10.12 -29.58 21.60
N LEU A 135 -10.62 -28.35 21.56
CA LEU A 135 -11.49 -27.82 22.62
C LEU A 135 -12.79 -28.62 22.73
N LEU A 136 -13.42 -28.94 21.59
CA LEU A 136 -14.66 -29.72 21.54
C LEU A 136 -14.47 -31.14 22.09
N VAL A 137 -13.39 -31.83 21.73
CA VAL A 137 -13.06 -33.18 22.27
C VAL A 137 -12.87 -33.14 23.79
N ASN A 138 -12.40 -32.02 24.33
CA ASN A 138 -12.20 -31.83 25.78
C ASN A 138 -13.41 -31.22 26.50
N GLY A 139 -14.58 -31.11 25.85
CA GLY A 139 -15.78 -30.51 26.45
C GLY A 139 -15.68 -29.01 26.74
N LYS A 140 -14.72 -28.31 26.12
CA LYS A 140 -14.50 -26.86 26.28
C LYS A 140 -15.19 -26.06 25.17
N PRO A 141 -15.61 -24.81 25.43
CA PRO A 141 -16.20 -23.96 24.40
C PRO A 141 -15.20 -23.66 23.29
N ALA A 142 -15.65 -23.75 22.03
CA ALA A 142 -14.84 -23.47 20.84
C ALA A 142 -14.59 -21.96 20.59
N THR A 143 -14.95 -21.09 21.54
CA THR A 143 -14.89 -19.63 21.41
C THR A 143 -13.48 -19.14 21.05
N VAL A 144 -12.45 -19.70 21.67
CA VAL A 144 -11.04 -19.36 21.38
C VAL A 144 -10.70 -19.70 19.92
N GLY A 145 -11.09 -20.88 19.43
CA GLY A 145 -10.83 -21.27 18.05
C GLY A 145 -11.59 -20.41 17.03
N ILE A 146 -12.82 -20.00 17.34
CA ILE A 146 -13.60 -19.05 16.51
C ILE A 146 -12.91 -17.68 16.48
N GLN A 147 -12.43 -17.19 17.62
CA GLN A 147 -11.70 -15.91 17.70
C GLN A 147 -10.39 -15.93 16.90
N LEU A 148 -9.77 -17.10 16.70
CA LEU A 148 -8.58 -17.28 15.88
C LEU A 148 -8.86 -17.32 14.37
N LEU A 149 -10.10 -17.52 13.92
CA LEU A 149 -10.40 -17.65 12.48
C LEU A 149 -10.00 -16.40 11.69
N LEU A 150 -10.42 -15.22 12.15
CA LEU A 150 -10.14 -13.96 11.45
C LEU A 150 -8.63 -13.61 11.37
N PRO A 151 -7.87 -13.54 12.48
CA PRO A 151 -6.43 -13.23 12.39
C PRO A 151 -5.66 -14.24 11.55
N MET A 152 -6.02 -15.52 11.65
CA MET A 152 -5.32 -16.58 10.93
C MET A 152 -5.69 -16.59 9.45
N ALA A 153 -6.93 -16.22 9.08
CA ALA A 153 -7.30 -15.98 7.70
C ALA A 153 -6.53 -14.78 7.11
N VAL A 154 -6.39 -13.68 7.86
CA VAL A 154 -5.58 -12.51 7.43
C VAL A 154 -4.11 -12.90 7.27
N LEU A 155 -3.53 -13.62 8.23
CA LEU A 155 -2.17 -14.14 8.14
C LEU A 155 -2.00 -15.04 6.91
N SER A 156 -2.94 -15.95 6.68
CA SER A 156 -2.92 -16.84 5.52
C SER A 156 -2.93 -16.05 4.22
N ALA A 157 -3.82 -15.05 4.08
CA ALA A 157 -3.89 -14.21 2.89
C ALA A 157 -2.57 -13.43 2.64
N LEU A 158 -1.98 -12.86 3.70
CA LEU A 158 -0.68 -12.16 3.62
C LEU A 158 0.46 -13.10 3.22
N CYS A 159 0.48 -14.32 3.75
CA CYS A 159 1.46 -15.34 3.40
C CYS A 159 1.28 -15.82 1.95
N HIS A 160 0.06 -16.08 1.48
CA HIS A 160 -0.17 -16.49 0.10
C HIS A 160 0.16 -15.37 -0.91
N SER A 161 -0.23 -14.13 -0.61
CA SER A 161 0.19 -12.96 -1.41
C SER A 161 1.71 -12.82 -1.46
N ALA A 162 2.39 -13.07 -0.33
CA ALA A 162 3.85 -13.03 -0.28
C ALA A 162 4.52 -14.16 -1.05
N ALA A 163 3.96 -15.38 -0.97
CA ALA A 163 4.43 -16.51 -1.76
C ALA A 163 4.36 -16.21 -3.26
N ARG A 164 3.20 -15.73 -3.74
CA ARG A 164 3.04 -15.33 -5.15
C ARG A 164 4.10 -14.32 -5.59
N ARG A 165 4.31 -13.27 -4.78
CA ARG A 165 5.31 -12.24 -5.08
C ARG A 165 6.74 -12.79 -5.03
N ALA A 166 6.99 -13.83 -4.23
CA ALA A 166 8.27 -14.52 -4.22
C ALA A 166 8.47 -15.36 -5.49
N ASP A 167 7.41 -16.05 -5.94
CA ASP A 167 7.45 -16.89 -7.13
C ASP A 167 7.65 -16.05 -8.41
N GLY A 168 7.11 -14.83 -8.42
CA GLY A 168 7.31 -13.87 -9.51
C GLY A 168 8.73 -13.31 -9.63
N LEU A 169 9.62 -13.52 -8.64
CA LEU A 169 11.01 -13.06 -8.73
C LEU A 169 11.85 -13.85 -9.74
N ASP A 170 11.56 -15.15 -9.87
CA ASP A 170 12.30 -16.04 -10.75
C ASP A 170 11.61 -16.19 -12.11
N ALA A 171 10.37 -15.70 -12.23
CA ALA A 171 9.61 -15.79 -13.46
C ALA A 171 10.27 -14.92 -14.53
N ALA A 172 10.64 -15.54 -15.65
CA ALA A 172 11.05 -14.80 -16.83
C ALA A 172 9.90 -13.90 -17.25
N ALA A 173 10.13 -12.62 -17.03
CA ALA A 173 9.57 -11.52 -17.78
C ALA A 173 9.05 -11.95 -19.17
N PRO A 174 7.72 -11.94 -19.44
CA PRO A 174 7.23 -12.20 -20.80
C PRO A 174 7.80 -11.16 -21.75
N ALA A 175 8.27 -11.60 -22.92
CA ALA A 175 8.85 -10.71 -23.91
C ALA A 175 7.76 -9.76 -24.45
N ASP A 176 7.94 -8.46 -24.26
CA ASP A 176 7.13 -7.42 -24.90
C ASP A 176 8.04 -6.70 -25.90
N PRO A 177 7.76 -6.74 -27.22
CA PRO A 177 8.59 -6.08 -28.22
C PRO A 177 8.45 -4.55 -28.19
N ARG A 178 7.46 -4.00 -27.48
CA ARG A 178 7.24 -2.55 -27.40
C ARG A 178 8.24 -1.91 -26.42
N PRO A 179 8.63 -0.64 -26.64
CA PRO A 179 9.48 0.06 -25.69
C PRO A 179 8.81 0.15 -24.30
N ALA A 180 9.63 0.08 -23.26
CA ALA A 180 9.21 0.05 -21.86
C ALA A 180 8.48 1.33 -21.44
N VAL A 181 7.54 1.21 -20.51
CA VAL A 181 6.98 2.36 -19.76
C VAL A 181 7.70 2.46 -18.43
N VAL A 182 8.35 3.59 -18.16
CA VAL A 182 9.11 3.80 -16.92
C VAL A 182 8.21 4.41 -15.84
N TRP A 183 8.29 3.87 -14.63
CA TRP A 183 7.48 4.28 -13.48
C TRP A 183 8.36 4.94 -12.42
N ILE A 184 8.09 6.20 -12.14
CA ILE A 184 8.81 6.98 -11.11
C ILE A 184 7.93 7.14 -9.88
N ARG A 185 8.53 6.93 -8.70
CA ARG A 185 7.92 7.19 -7.41
C ARG A 185 8.99 7.25 -6.33
N GLY A 186 8.73 8.02 -5.28
CA GLY A 186 9.55 7.98 -4.07
C GLY A 186 9.51 6.62 -3.39
N PHE A 187 10.67 6.18 -2.88
CA PHE A 187 10.74 4.99 -2.04
C PHE A 187 9.94 5.19 -0.74
N GLY A 188 9.12 4.21 -0.40
CA GLY A 188 8.16 4.27 0.71
C GLY A 188 6.75 4.73 0.29
N ASN A 189 6.60 5.35 -0.88
CA ASN A 189 5.31 5.76 -1.43
C ASN A 189 4.66 4.68 -2.33
N GLU A 190 5.27 3.51 -2.47
CA GLU A 190 4.78 2.43 -3.34
C GLU A 190 3.44 1.84 -2.86
N ARG A 191 3.15 1.98 -1.57
CA ARG A 191 1.89 1.52 -0.94
C ARG A 191 0.87 2.65 -0.75
N ARG A 192 1.19 3.86 -1.23
CA ARG A 192 0.26 4.99 -1.19
C ARG A 192 -0.91 4.66 -2.09
N LEU A 193 -2.12 4.83 -1.54
CA LEU A 193 -3.34 4.58 -2.28
C LEU A 193 -3.46 5.63 -3.38
N PHE A 194 -3.71 5.19 -4.61
CA PHE A 194 -3.99 6.11 -5.72
C PHE A 194 -5.47 6.13 -6.06
N GLY A 195 -6.08 4.95 -6.15
CA GLY A 195 -7.46 4.81 -6.56
C GLY A 195 -8.10 3.58 -5.96
N PHE A 196 -9.34 3.35 -6.38
CA PHE A 196 -10.07 2.14 -6.08
C PHE A 196 -10.62 1.58 -7.37
N ARG A 197 -10.34 0.31 -7.66
CA ARG A 197 -10.80 -0.35 -8.88
C ARG A 197 -11.38 -1.72 -8.51
N ARG A 198 -12.38 -2.16 -9.28
CA ARG A 198 -12.83 -3.55 -9.19
C ARG A 198 -11.88 -4.40 -10.01
N ARG A 199 -11.32 -5.44 -9.39
CA ARG A 199 -10.53 -6.44 -10.13
C ARG A 199 -11.41 -7.17 -11.13
N ASP A 200 -10.89 -7.40 -12.31
CA ASP A 200 -11.58 -8.22 -13.31
C ASP A 200 -11.55 -9.72 -12.91
N GLU A 201 -12.27 -10.54 -13.67
CA GLU A 201 -12.37 -11.97 -13.37
C GLU A 201 -11.03 -12.70 -13.51
N GLU A 202 -10.16 -12.26 -14.41
CA GLU A 202 -8.84 -12.85 -14.62
C GLU A 202 -7.92 -12.53 -13.44
N GLU A 203 -7.87 -11.27 -13.01
CA GLU A 203 -7.17 -10.84 -11.81
C GLU A 203 -7.69 -11.54 -10.56
N ALA A 204 -9.01 -11.74 -10.44
CA ALA A 204 -9.60 -12.48 -9.34
C ALA A 204 -9.21 -13.98 -9.37
N ARG A 205 -9.08 -14.57 -10.56
CA ARG A 205 -8.64 -15.96 -10.75
C ARG A 205 -7.15 -16.13 -10.41
N VAL A 206 -6.31 -15.16 -10.79
CA VAL A 206 -4.87 -15.13 -10.45
C VAL A 206 -4.65 -14.84 -8.96
N ARG A 207 -5.60 -14.18 -8.30
CA ARG A 207 -5.52 -13.76 -6.89
C ARG A 207 -6.71 -14.26 -6.06
N PRO A 208 -6.93 -15.58 -5.96
CA PRO A 208 -8.12 -16.14 -5.31
C PRO A 208 -8.19 -15.82 -3.82
N GLU A 209 -7.06 -15.51 -3.18
CA GLU A 209 -7.00 -15.10 -1.78
C GLU A 209 -7.67 -13.74 -1.51
N LEU A 210 -7.74 -12.86 -2.51
CA LEU A 210 -8.37 -11.55 -2.40
C LEU A 210 -9.87 -11.60 -2.74
N ALA A 211 -10.25 -12.49 -3.67
CA ALA A 211 -11.65 -12.67 -4.08
C ALA A 211 -12.56 -13.05 -2.91
N LYS A 212 -12.08 -13.87 -1.96
CA LYS A 212 -12.88 -14.39 -0.85
C LYS A 212 -13.29 -13.34 0.18
N VAL A 213 -12.51 -12.26 0.33
CA VAL A 213 -12.72 -11.26 1.40
C VAL A 213 -13.45 -10.02 0.87
N PHE A 214 -13.29 -9.68 -0.42
CA PHE A 214 -13.71 -8.38 -0.95
C PHE A 214 -14.49 -8.41 -2.28
N SER A 215 -15.02 -9.57 -2.72
CA SER A 215 -15.60 -9.78 -4.07
C SER A 215 -16.60 -8.74 -4.61
N ARG A 216 -17.26 -7.96 -3.75
CA ARG A 216 -18.26 -6.95 -4.16
C ARG A 216 -17.82 -5.50 -3.98
N ARG A 217 -16.65 -5.25 -3.38
CA ARG A 217 -16.19 -3.88 -3.10
C ARG A 217 -15.01 -3.51 -3.99
N PRO A 218 -14.96 -2.28 -4.50
CA PRO A 218 -13.76 -1.79 -5.17
C PRO A 218 -12.55 -1.87 -4.24
N ASP A 219 -11.47 -2.45 -4.74
CA ASP A 219 -10.27 -2.68 -3.98
C ASP A 219 -9.41 -1.41 -3.92
N PRO A 220 -8.87 -1.06 -2.75
CA PRO A 220 -7.87 0.00 -2.66
C PRO A 220 -6.59 -0.44 -3.38
N MET A 221 -6.11 0.36 -4.35
CA MET A 221 -4.93 0.04 -5.17
C MET A 221 -3.85 1.12 -5.10
N SER A 222 -2.59 0.69 -5.07
CA SER A 222 -1.48 1.62 -5.29
C SER A 222 -1.52 2.23 -6.70
N PHE A 223 -0.70 3.26 -6.95
CA PHE A 223 -0.56 3.87 -8.28
C PHE A 223 -0.30 2.81 -9.36
N GLU A 224 0.64 1.91 -9.09
CA GLU A 224 1.02 0.87 -10.04
C GLU A 224 -0.04 -0.20 -10.20
N GLU A 225 -0.62 -0.70 -9.11
CA GLU A 225 -1.70 -1.69 -9.20
C GLU A 225 -2.93 -1.16 -9.94
N TYR A 226 -3.18 0.15 -9.84
CA TYR A 226 -4.32 0.80 -10.47
C TYR A 226 -4.15 0.90 -11.99
N PHE A 227 -2.95 1.30 -12.46
CA PHE A 227 -2.70 1.55 -13.88
C PHE A 227 -1.99 0.41 -14.64
N ALA A 228 -1.29 -0.51 -13.96
CA ALA A 228 -0.46 -1.52 -14.61
C ALA A 228 -1.19 -2.33 -15.69
N PRO A 229 -2.44 -2.82 -15.47
CA PRO A 229 -3.16 -3.54 -16.52
C PRO A 229 -3.41 -2.68 -17.76
N ALA A 230 -3.94 -1.47 -17.59
CA ALA A 230 -4.27 -0.59 -18.71
C ALA A 230 -3.03 -0.12 -19.48
N ILE A 231 -1.94 0.17 -18.77
CA ILE A 231 -0.66 0.57 -19.37
C ILE A 231 -0.02 -0.61 -20.11
N ALA A 232 0.01 -1.81 -19.51
CA ALA A 232 0.55 -3.01 -20.16
C ALA A 232 -0.20 -3.34 -21.45
N THR A 233 -1.53 -3.19 -21.46
CA THR A 233 -2.33 -3.41 -22.67
C THR A 233 -2.03 -2.38 -23.75
N ALA A 234 -2.08 -1.08 -23.44
CA ALA A 234 -2.07 -0.03 -24.47
C ALA A 234 -0.67 0.48 -24.85
N LEU A 235 0.23 0.63 -23.89
CA LEU A 235 1.50 1.34 -24.09
C LEU A 235 2.68 0.37 -24.18
N GLY A 236 2.68 -0.65 -23.34
CA GLY A 236 3.79 -1.57 -23.20
C GLY A 236 4.04 -1.91 -21.74
N ARG A 237 4.99 -2.82 -21.54
CA ARG A 237 5.36 -3.29 -20.22
C ARG A 237 5.92 -2.20 -19.31
N GLY A 238 5.50 -2.21 -18.05
CA GLY A 238 5.94 -1.27 -17.03
C GLY A 238 7.21 -1.71 -16.29
N TYR A 239 8.16 -0.80 -16.14
CA TYR A 239 9.41 -0.99 -15.39
C TYR A 239 9.62 0.15 -14.41
N GLY A 240 10.08 -0.15 -13.20
CA GLY A 240 10.46 0.88 -12.24
C GLY A 240 11.63 0.45 -11.38
N LEU A 241 12.36 1.41 -10.82
CA LEU A 241 13.38 1.11 -9.83
C LEU A 241 12.73 0.52 -8.57
N GLY A 242 13.31 -0.57 -8.08
CA GLY A 242 12.89 -1.24 -6.87
C GLY A 242 13.53 -0.61 -5.63
N ASN A 243 12.80 -0.57 -4.52
CA ASN A 243 13.34 -0.10 -3.26
C ASN A 243 14.29 -1.16 -2.67
N PRO A 244 15.58 -0.85 -2.43
CA PRO A 244 16.54 -1.85 -1.95
C PRO A 244 16.21 -2.41 -0.55
N ARG A 245 15.28 -1.78 0.18
CA ARG A 245 14.74 -2.26 1.46
C ARG A 245 13.52 -3.18 1.31
N ASP A 246 13.07 -3.46 0.09
CA ASP A 246 11.95 -4.36 -0.14
C ASP A 246 12.33 -5.80 0.17
N TYR A 247 11.63 -6.40 1.13
CA TYR A 247 11.72 -7.84 1.33
C TYR A 247 11.09 -8.61 0.14
N LEU A 248 9.94 -8.15 -0.34
CA LEU A 248 9.24 -8.63 -1.53
C LEU A 248 8.83 -7.44 -2.41
N PRO A 249 8.86 -7.55 -3.75
CA PRO A 249 8.49 -6.44 -4.60
C PRO A 249 7.00 -6.16 -4.37
N PRO A 250 6.54 -4.89 -4.43
CA PRO A 250 5.11 -4.63 -4.50
C PRO A 250 4.52 -5.25 -5.79
N ASP A 251 3.22 -5.53 -5.78
CA ASP A 251 2.51 -5.90 -7.00
C ASP A 251 2.45 -4.70 -7.97
N GLY A 252 2.25 -4.96 -9.26
CA GLY A 252 2.10 -3.92 -10.28
C GLY A 252 3.11 -4.10 -11.41
N VAL A 253 4.22 -3.35 -11.34
CA VAL A 253 5.23 -3.29 -12.42
C VAL A 253 6.51 -4.03 -12.06
N ASP A 254 7.29 -4.36 -13.08
CA ASP A 254 8.57 -5.03 -12.88
C ASP A 254 9.61 -4.11 -12.23
N ARG A 255 10.45 -4.73 -11.40
CA ARG A 255 11.43 -4.01 -10.57
C ARG A 255 12.84 -4.27 -11.02
N HIS A 256 13.55 -3.20 -11.35
CA HIS A 256 15.00 -3.22 -11.46
C HIS A 256 15.61 -2.75 -10.15
N TYR A 257 16.36 -3.63 -9.50
CA TYR A 257 17.08 -3.31 -8.27
C TYR A 257 18.52 -2.95 -8.63
N ALA A 258 18.90 -1.72 -8.32
CA ALA A 258 20.23 -1.19 -8.52
C ALA A 258 20.96 -1.02 -7.19
N THR A 259 22.28 -0.96 -7.23
CA THR A 259 23.09 -0.49 -6.10
C THR A 259 23.03 1.04 -6.00
N ASP A 260 23.38 1.57 -4.83
CA ASP A 260 23.34 3.02 -4.55
C ASP A 260 24.23 3.84 -5.51
N ASP A 261 25.29 3.23 -6.06
CA ASP A 261 26.18 3.90 -7.02
C ASP A 261 25.68 3.81 -8.47
N ALA A 262 24.90 2.78 -8.82
CA ALA A 262 24.54 2.48 -10.21
C ALA A 262 23.09 2.87 -10.57
N TRP A 263 22.23 3.18 -9.60
CA TRP A 263 20.81 3.44 -9.88
C TRP A 263 20.58 4.63 -10.80
N ARG A 264 21.46 5.62 -10.73
CA ARG A 264 21.42 6.84 -11.56
C ARG A 264 21.62 6.54 -13.04
N GLU A 265 22.65 5.77 -13.36
CA GLU A 265 22.95 5.33 -14.72
C GLU A 265 21.85 4.42 -15.26
N GLN A 266 21.37 3.48 -14.43
CA GLN A 266 20.26 2.60 -14.79
C GLN A 266 18.96 3.37 -15.03
N PHE A 267 18.67 4.40 -14.22
CA PHE A 267 17.52 5.26 -14.42
C PHE A 267 17.61 6.01 -15.75
N ALA A 268 18.76 6.63 -16.05
CA ALA A 268 18.97 7.32 -17.32
C ALA A 268 18.82 6.39 -18.53
N ALA A 269 19.38 5.17 -18.46
CA ALA A 269 19.23 4.16 -19.50
C ALA A 269 17.76 3.73 -19.70
N LEU A 270 17.03 3.53 -18.60
CA LEU A 270 15.60 3.22 -18.64
C LEU A 270 14.80 4.34 -19.32
N VAL A 271 15.04 5.60 -18.95
CA VAL A 271 14.33 6.77 -19.53
C VAL A 271 14.66 6.95 -21.02
N ALA A 272 15.93 6.77 -21.40
CA ALA A 272 16.37 6.92 -22.79
C ALA A 272 15.62 5.96 -23.73
N GLY A 273 15.48 4.69 -23.34
CA GLY A 273 14.77 3.67 -24.11
C GLY A 273 13.25 3.58 -23.86
N ALA A 274 12.69 4.43 -23.01
CA ALA A 274 11.29 4.35 -22.63
C ALA A 274 10.36 4.84 -23.76
N ARG A 275 9.19 4.23 -23.90
CA ARG A 275 8.08 4.81 -24.64
C ARG A 275 7.57 6.07 -23.96
N CYS A 276 7.39 5.98 -22.64
CA CYS A 276 7.02 7.10 -21.80
C CYS A 276 7.37 6.85 -20.34
N VAL A 277 7.30 7.93 -19.57
CA VAL A 277 7.54 7.95 -18.13
C VAL A 277 6.23 8.34 -17.45
N VAL A 278 5.80 7.57 -16.45
CA VAL A 278 4.58 7.84 -15.69
C VAL A 278 4.87 7.94 -14.19
N MET A 279 4.14 8.83 -13.52
CA MET A 279 4.25 9.00 -12.06
C MET A 279 2.98 9.59 -11.45
N ALA A 280 2.86 9.44 -10.13
CA ALA A 280 1.97 10.28 -9.33
C ALA A 280 2.76 11.47 -8.75
N PRO A 281 2.14 12.64 -8.51
CA PRO A 281 2.79 13.75 -7.81
C PRO A 281 3.39 13.31 -6.48
N GLY A 282 4.54 13.88 -6.13
CA GLY A 282 5.09 13.79 -4.77
C GLY A 282 6.37 14.58 -4.52
N ASP A 283 6.94 14.43 -3.32
CA ASP A 283 7.93 15.36 -2.76
C ASP A 283 9.16 14.65 -2.16
N TRP A 284 9.78 13.73 -2.92
CA TRP A 284 10.97 13.02 -2.45
C TRP A 284 12.29 13.69 -2.88
N PRO A 285 13.38 13.55 -2.10
CA PRO A 285 14.65 14.23 -2.36
C PRO A 285 15.26 13.94 -3.75
N GLU A 286 15.12 12.73 -4.24
CA GLU A 286 15.70 12.27 -5.51
C GLU A 286 14.94 12.80 -6.74
N LEU A 287 13.73 13.33 -6.55
CA LEU A 287 12.85 13.76 -7.63
C LEU A 287 13.49 14.82 -8.54
N ARG A 288 14.23 15.76 -7.95
CA ARG A 288 14.95 16.81 -8.69
C ARG A 288 15.99 16.25 -9.63
N TYR A 289 16.67 15.18 -9.21
CA TYR A 289 17.64 14.49 -10.03
C TYR A 289 16.93 13.76 -11.18
N GLU A 290 15.86 13.02 -10.88
CA GLU A 290 15.09 12.25 -11.86
C GLU A 290 14.52 13.16 -12.97
N PHE A 291 13.95 14.31 -12.60
CA PHE A 291 13.45 15.30 -13.57
C PHE A 291 14.56 15.96 -14.38
N GLY A 292 15.72 16.20 -13.76
CA GLY A 292 16.92 16.67 -14.46
C GLY A 292 17.31 15.71 -15.58
N VAL A 293 17.44 14.41 -15.28
CA VAL A 293 17.77 13.38 -16.28
C VAL A 293 16.72 13.32 -17.40
N ILE A 294 15.43 13.38 -17.06
CA ILE A 294 14.36 13.39 -18.07
C ILE A 294 14.48 14.61 -19.00
N ARG A 295 14.81 15.78 -18.44
CA ARG A 295 15.00 17.00 -19.23
C ARG A 295 16.23 16.91 -20.12
N ASP A 296 17.35 16.48 -19.56
CA ASP A 296 18.65 16.36 -20.25
C ASP A 296 18.56 15.36 -21.42
N LEU A 297 17.72 14.33 -21.29
CA LEU A 297 17.43 13.35 -22.34
C LEU A 297 16.33 13.79 -23.33
N GLY A 298 15.77 15.00 -23.18
CA GLY A 298 14.68 15.50 -24.02
C GLY A 298 13.38 14.69 -23.88
N ALA A 299 13.21 13.94 -22.80
CA ALA A 299 12.09 13.02 -22.59
C ALA A 299 10.89 13.66 -21.85
N HIS A 300 10.87 14.98 -21.65
CA HIS A 300 9.85 15.67 -20.88
C HIS A 300 8.46 15.65 -21.55
N ARG A 301 8.38 15.65 -22.89
CA ARG A 301 7.12 15.45 -23.64
C ARG A 301 6.55 14.03 -23.50
N ARG A 302 7.40 13.09 -23.06
CA ARG A 302 7.03 11.70 -22.75
C ARG A 302 6.82 11.46 -21.26
N LEU A 303 6.92 12.50 -20.43
CA LEU A 303 6.63 12.42 -19.00
C LEU A 303 5.17 12.76 -18.73
N PHE A 304 4.50 11.90 -17.97
CA PHE A 304 3.11 12.04 -17.59
C PHE A 304 2.92 11.93 -16.08
N VAL A 305 2.30 12.95 -15.50
CA VAL A 305 1.95 13.03 -14.08
C VAL A 305 0.45 12.81 -13.94
N PHE A 306 0.05 11.81 -13.17
CA PHE A 306 -1.36 11.44 -12.98
C PHE A 306 -1.84 11.84 -11.58
N THR A 307 -2.94 12.58 -11.50
CA THR A 307 -3.57 12.89 -10.20
C THR A 307 -4.66 11.87 -9.85
N PRO A 308 -4.95 11.62 -8.55
CA PRO A 308 -5.94 10.62 -8.13
C PRO A 308 -7.33 10.80 -8.78
N PRO A 309 -8.10 9.72 -9.02
CA PRO A 309 -9.37 9.78 -9.76
C PRO A 309 -10.41 10.70 -9.12
N ALA A 310 -11.19 11.39 -9.96
CA ALA A 310 -12.12 12.46 -9.56
C ALA A 310 -13.11 12.05 -8.45
N VAL A 311 -13.87 10.97 -8.67
CA VAL A 311 -14.96 10.52 -7.78
C VAL A 311 -14.47 10.15 -6.38
N ARG A 312 -13.22 9.67 -6.27
CA ARG A 312 -12.71 9.06 -5.02
C ARG A 312 -11.53 9.77 -4.40
N ALA A 313 -11.10 10.90 -4.95
CA ALA A 313 -9.96 11.66 -4.42
C ALA A 313 -10.09 11.98 -2.92
N ARG A 314 -11.29 12.33 -2.43
CA ARG A 314 -11.53 12.59 -0.99
C ARG A 314 -11.34 11.34 -0.13
N GLN A 315 -11.86 10.20 -0.59
CA GLN A 315 -11.73 8.93 0.12
C GLN A 315 -10.27 8.45 0.11
N VAL A 316 -9.58 8.57 -1.03
CA VAL A 316 -8.16 8.25 -1.17
C VAL A 316 -7.33 9.07 -0.20
N ARG A 317 -7.53 10.39 -0.15
CA ARG A 317 -6.87 11.28 0.82
C ARG A 317 -7.11 10.86 2.27
N ARG A 318 -8.37 10.58 2.64
CA ARG A 318 -8.72 10.14 4.00
C ARG A 318 -8.02 8.84 4.38
N VAL A 319 -8.04 7.84 3.51
CA VAL A 319 -7.39 6.54 3.76
C VAL A 319 -5.88 6.69 3.81
N ASN A 320 -5.28 7.49 2.94
CA ASN A 320 -3.84 7.78 2.99
C ASN A 320 -3.45 8.47 4.29
N ARG A 321 -4.22 9.47 4.77
CA ARG A 321 -4.00 10.11 6.07
C ARG A 321 -4.09 9.11 7.23
N LEU A 322 -5.07 8.20 7.22
CA LEU A 322 -5.18 7.14 8.24
C LEU A 322 -4.03 6.15 8.17
N LYS A 323 -3.58 5.84 6.96
CA LYS A 323 -2.38 5.04 6.75
C LYS A 323 -1.14 5.78 7.21
N GLY A 324 -1.18 7.11 7.38
CA GLY A 324 -0.14 8.02 7.84
C GLY A 324 0.63 8.76 6.72
N PHE A 325 0.21 8.61 5.46
CA PHE A 325 0.87 9.25 4.33
C PHE A 325 0.57 10.76 4.36
N PRO A 326 1.57 11.62 4.17
CA PRO A 326 1.33 13.05 4.05
C PRO A 326 0.43 13.34 2.84
N HIS A 327 -0.37 14.39 2.95
CA HIS A 327 -1.05 14.92 1.79
C HIS A 327 -0.06 15.79 1.02
N GLU A 328 0.47 15.21 -0.04
CA GLU A 328 1.25 15.95 -1.04
C GLU A 328 0.23 16.72 -1.89
N SER A 329 0.34 18.04 -1.86
CA SER A 329 -0.41 18.96 -2.70
C SER A 329 0.30 19.20 -4.03
N TRP A 330 -0.40 19.78 -5.00
CA TRP A 330 0.22 20.19 -6.27
C TRP A 330 1.31 21.25 -6.04
N ASP A 331 1.12 22.12 -5.05
CA ASP A 331 2.10 23.14 -4.68
C ASP A 331 3.36 22.52 -4.07
N ASP A 332 3.23 21.50 -3.21
CA ASP A 332 4.37 20.77 -2.67
C ASP A 332 5.17 20.10 -3.80
N PHE A 333 4.48 19.55 -4.79
CA PHE A 333 5.09 18.98 -5.99
C PHE A 333 5.81 20.05 -6.84
N ALA A 334 5.21 21.24 -7.01
CA ALA A 334 5.83 22.37 -7.69
C ALA A 334 7.13 22.81 -7.00
N VAL A 335 7.11 22.92 -5.67
CA VAL A 335 8.28 23.27 -4.85
C VAL A 335 9.35 22.17 -4.90
N ALA A 336 8.94 20.90 -4.93
CA ALA A 336 9.85 19.77 -5.02
C ALA A 336 10.62 19.78 -6.35
N LEU A 337 9.96 20.09 -7.47
CA LEU A 337 10.62 20.23 -8.78
C LEU A 337 11.59 21.41 -8.82
N GLY A 338 11.18 22.54 -8.26
CA GLY A 338 11.96 23.78 -8.23
C GLY A 338 12.10 24.43 -9.60
N GLU A 339 12.16 25.76 -9.63
CA GLU A 339 12.30 26.52 -10.88
C GLU A 339 13.66 26.26 -11.57
N ASP A 340 14.68 25.89 -10.80
CA ASP A 340 16.07 25.69 -11.26
C ASP A 340 16.23 24.55 -12.28
N ARG A 341 15.25 23.65 -12.40
CA ARG A 341 15.25 22.53 -13.36
C ARG A 341 14.47 22.84 -14.63
N GLY A 342 14.01 24.08 -14.78
CA GLY A 342 13.30 24.58 -15.96
C GLY A 342 11.89 24.02 -16.14
N TYR A 343 11.34 23.30 -15.15
CA TYR A 343 9.94 22.88 -15.18
C TYR A 343 9.07 23.95 -14.54
N ARG A 344 8.00 24.34 -15.24
CA ARG A 344 7.03 25.32 -14.76
C ARG A 344 5.67 24.64 -14.62
N LEU A 345 5.27 24.38 -13.39
CA LEU A 345 3.92 23.88 -13.11
C LEU A 345 2.92 25.04 -13.16
N GLY A 346 1.84 24.84 -13.91
CA GLY A 346 0.66 25.68 -13.86
C GLY A 346 -0.17 25.44 -12.59
N PRO A 347 -1.38 26.02 -12.52
CA PRO A 347 -2.28 25.84 -11.37
C PRO A 347 -2.69 24.37 -11.20
N ASP A 348 -3.07 23.99 -9.97
CA ASP A 348 -3.52 22.62 -9.65
C ASP A 348 -4.56 22.13 -10.69
N PRO A 349 -4.25 21.06 -11.44
CA PRO A 349 -5.14 20.57 -12.48
C PRO A 349 -6.40 19.91 -11.90
N GLY A 350 -6.43 19.63 -10.59
CA GLY A 350 -7.49 18.93 -9.90
C GLY A 350 -7.36 17.41 -10.02
N PRO A 351 -8.31 16.66 -9.43
CA PRO A 351 -8.30 15.20 -9.51
C PRO A 351 -8.71 14.70 -10.91
N GLY A 352 -8.26 13.51 -11.27
CA GLY A 352 -8.54 12.93 -12.59
C GLY A 352 -7.72 13.55 -13.73
N ALA A 353 -6.56 14.15 -13.42
CA ALA A 353 -5.77 14.86 -14.41
C ALA A 353 -4.60 14.02 -14.93
N VAL A 354 -4.30 14.20 -16.22
CA VAL A 354 -3.02 13.83 -16.83
C VAL A 354 -2.31 15.11 -17.23
N VAL A 355 -1.10 15.30 -16.73
CA VAL A 355 -0.25 16.45 -17.04
C VAL A 355 1.01 15.97 -17.73
N THR A 356 1.40 16.64 -18.81
CA THR A 356 2.69 16.47 -19.49
C THR A 356 3.43 17.80 -19.56
N PHE A 357 4.52 17.89 -20.32
CA PHE A 357 5.34 19.09 -20.47
C PHE A 357 5.59 19.41 -21.94
N ASP A 358 5.54 20.69 -22.30
CA ASP A 358 5.97 21.17 -23.61
C ASP A 358 7.51 21.27 -23.70
N GLU A 359 8.02 21.70 -24.86
CA GLU A 359 9.47 21.81 -25.16
C GLU A 359 10.21 22.75 -24.21
N ASP A 360 9.52 23.75 -23.66
CA ASP A 360 10.08 24.71 -22.71
C ASP A 360 10.02 24.20 -21.26
N GLY A 361 9.29 23.11 -21.01
CA GLY A 361 9.06 22.53 -19.70
C GLY A 361 7.85 23.13 -18.96
N ASN A 362 6.95 23.84 -19.65
CA ASN A 362 5.69 24.26 -19.07
C ASN A 362 4.71 23.08 -19.02
N SER A 363 3.99 22.95 -17.91
CA SER A 363 3.02 21.88 -17.75
C SER A 363 1.81 22.06 -18.67
N VAL A 364 1.41 21.00 -19.38
CA VAL A 364 0.23 20.94 -20.24
C VAL A 364 -0.74 19.90 -19.71
N VAL A 365 -1.99 20.30 -19.47
CA VAL A 365 -3.04 19.38 -18.98
C VAL A 365 -3.73 18.71 -20.17
N LEU A 366 -3.58 17.39 -20.30
CA LEU A 366 -4.12 16.61 -21.43
C LEU A 366 -5.57 16.17 -21.22
N VAL A 367 -5.94 15.88 -19.97
CA VAL A 367 -7.31 15.56 -19.57
C VAL A 367 -7.50 15.96 -18.11
N ARG A 368 -8.75 16.24 -17.73
CA ARG A 368 -9.20 16.47 -16.35
C ARG A 368 -10.40 15.57 -16.07
N GLY A 369 -10.64 15.25 -14.80
CA GLY A 369 -11.83 14.50 -14.41
C GLY A 369 -11.85 13.03 -14.82
N ALA A 370 -10.72 12.45 -15.20
CA ALA A 370 -10.61 11.01 -15.47
C ALA A 370 -10.99 10.18 -14.22
N GLU A 371 -11.72 9.09 -14.45
CA GLU A 371 -12.28 8.25 -13.40
C GLU A 371 -11.72 6.84 -13.41
N GLU A 372 -11.42 6.32 -14.60
CA GLU A 372 -10.93 4.96 -14.81
C GLU A 372 -9.54 4.97 -15.47
N PRO A 373 -8.71 3.92 -15.26
CA PRO A 373 -7.36 3.86 -15.82
C PRO A 373 -7.30 4.08 -17.34
N ALA A 374 -8.32 3.59 -18.06
CA ALA A 374 -8.41 3.70 -19.51
C ALA A 374 -8.46 5.17 -19.99
N ASP A 375 -9.12 6.06 -19.24
CA ASP A 375 -9.24 7.48 -19.59
C ASP A 375 -7.87 8.18 -19.58
N TYR A 376 -7.07 7.90 -18.54
CA TYR A 376 -5.71 8.43 -18.41
C TYR A 376 -4.83 7.91 -19.54
N VAL A 377 -4.88 6.60 -19.79
CA VAL A 377 -4.05 5.95 -20.81
C VAL A 377 -4.44 6.41 -22.21
N ALA A 378 -5.72 6.63 -22.50
CA ALA A 378 -6.18 7.16 -23.78
C ALA A 378 -5.62 8.58 -24.04
N ALA A 379 -5.57 9.44 -23.02
CA ALA A 379 -4.97 10.76 -23.14
C ALA A 379 -3.47 10.70 -23.44
N VAL A 380 -2.75 9.77 -22.81
CA VAL A 380 -1.32 9.53 -23.09
C VAL A 380 -1.11 9.03 -24.52
N VAL A 381 -1.87 8.03 -24.95
CA VAL A 381 -1.77 7.47 -26.31
C VAL A 381 -2.02 8.54 -27.37
N ARG A 382 -3.08 9.35 -27.19
CA ARG A 382 -3.39 10.47 -28.09
C ARG A 382 -2.22 11.45 -28.18
N HIS A 383 -1.67 11.89 -27.04
CA HIS A 383 -0.54 12.83 -27.03
C HIS A 383 0.70 12.26 -27.72
N LEU A 384 1.06 11.00 -27.43
CA LEU A 384 2.21 10.35 -28.08
C LEU A 384 2.01 10.20 -29.59
N THR A 385 0.77 10.04 -30.06
CA THR A 385 0.45 9.94 -31.50
C THR A 385 0.54 11.32 -32.17
N GLU A 386 0.00 12.36 -31.54
CA GLU A 386 0.03 13.75 -32.05
C GLU A 386 1.43 14.35 -32.04
N ALA A 387 2.25 14.01 -31.05
CA ALA A 387 3.61 14.51 -30.94
C ALA A 387 4.52 14.06 -32.10
N GLY A 388 4.09 13.07 -32.91
CA GLY A 388 4.80 12.62 -34.10
C GLY A 388 6.20 12.10 -33.82
N GLU A 389 6.49 11.71 -32.56
CA GLU A 389 7.82 11.24 -32.19
C GLU A 389 8.15 10.00 -33.01
N PRO A 390 9.21 10.04 -33.84
CA PRO A 390 9.73 8.82 -34.45
C PRO A 390 10.10 7.86 -33.32
N ALA A 391 9.70 6.60 -33.46
CA ALA A 391 9.99 5.58 -32.46
C ALA A 391 11.50 5.63 -32.13
N PRO A 392 11.88 5.59 -30.83
CA PRO A 392 13.28 5.69 -30.44
C PRO A 392 14.08 4.56 -31.09
N GLY A 393 14.91 4.90 -32.08
CA GLY A 393 15.85 3.98 -32.74
C GLY A 393 15.39 3.32 -34.05
N ALA A 394 14.57 3.97 -34.88
CA ALA A 394 14.46 3.62 -36.30
C ALA A 394 15.65 4.13 -37.12
#